data_AF-A0A401H696-F1
#
_entry.id   AF-A0A401H696-F1
#
_cell.length_a   1.000
_cell.length_b   1.000
_cell.length_c   1.000
_cell.angle_alpha   90.00
_cell.angle_beta   90.00
_cell.angle_gamma   90.00
#
_symmetry.space_group_name_H-M   'P 1'
#
loop_
_entity.id
_entity.type
_entity.pdbx_description
1 polymer ?
#
loop_
_entity_poly.entity_id
_entity_poly.type
_entity_poly.pdbx_seq_one_letter_code
_entity_poly.pdbx_strand_id
1 'polypeptide(L)'
;MRLGATDEDLALYRPLDKKDLHMKTAVIEASTSGLRNVNLAWFWTMDVAGDRGSSEWMDKFYRVNWLRARARYERWREERVLVHSEMAWTIATFKRNAER
;
A
#
# COMPACT_ATOMS: atom_id res chain seq x y z
N MET A 1 20.18 2.77 -34.35
CA MET A 1 20.78 1.69 -33.56
C MET A 1 19.63 0.86 -33.00
N ARG A 2 19.33 -0.32 -33.57
CA ARG A 2 18.33 -1.25 -33.01
C ARG A 2 19.12 -2.31 -32.23
N LEU A 3 18.94 -2.37 -30.92
CA LEU A 3 19.73 -3.22 -30.00
C LEU A 3 19.42 -4.73 -30.12
N GLY A 4 18.86 -5.20 -31.23
CA GLY A 4 18.57 -6.63 -31.42
C GLY A 4 17.69 -7.25 -30.33
N ALA A 5 16.79 -6.47 -29.73
CA ALA A 5 15.88 -6.96 -28.70
C ALA A 5 14.98 -8.06 -29.27
N THR A 6 14.90 -9.18 -28.56
CA THR A 6 13.99 -10.27 -28.91
C THR A 6 12.55 -9.91 -28.55
N ASP A 7 11.57 -10.59 -29.13
CA ASP A 7 10.16 -10.35 -28.81
C ASP A 7 9.85 -10.65 -27.33
N GLU A 8 10.62 -11.55 -26.72
CA GLU A 8 10.58 -11.83 -25.27
C GLU A 8 11.08 -10.64 -24.44
N ASP A 9 12.15 -9.98 -24.88
CA ASP A 9 12.65 -8.75 -24.24
C ASP A 9 11.65 -7.60 -24.34
N LEU A 10 10.94 -7.48 -25.46
CA LEU A 10 9.91 -6.45 -25.66
C LEU A 10 8.63 -6.73 -24.86
N ALA A 11 8.34 -8.00 -24.57
CA ALA A 11 7.26 -8.38 -23.66
C ALA A 11 7.62 -8.09 -22.19
N LEU A 12 8.90 -8.25 -21.82
CA LEU A 12 9.40 -8.00 -20.47
C LEU A 12 9.59 -6.49 -20.21
N TYR A 13 10.36 -5.80 -21.07
CA TYR A 13 10.71 -4.39 -20.91
C TYR A 13 9.73 -3.49 -21.69
N ARG A 14 8.73 -2.98 -20.98
CA ARG A 14 7.81 -1.97 -21.53
C ARG A 14 8.49 -0.61 -21.72
N PRO A 15 8.02 0.22 -22.67
CA PRO A 15 8.49 1.59 -22.82
C PRO A 15 8.25 2.40 -21.54
N LEU A 16 9.28 3.10 -21.05
CA LEU A 16 9.17 3.98 -19.88
C LEU A 16 8.61 5.34 -20.31
N ASP A 17 7.43 5.70 -19.81
CA ASP A 17 6.80 6.98 -20.09
C ASP A 17 6.97 7.93 -18.89
N LYS A 18 6.96 9.25 -19.12
CA LYS A 18 7.19 10.28 -18.09
C LYS A 18 6.20 10.16 -16.93
N LYS A 19 4.98 9.67 -17.21
CA LYS A 19 3.96 9.35 -16.21
C LYS A 19 4.37 8.25 -15.21
N ASP A 20 5.23 7.31 -15.63
CA ASP A 20 5.69 6.19 -14.80
C ASP A 20 6.84 6.60 -13.86
N LEU A 21 7.51 7.72 -14.16
CA LEU A 21 8.56 8.31 -13.30
C LEU A 21 7.99 9.11 -12.13
N HIS A 22 6.68 9.41 -12.14
CA HIS A 22 6.03 10.09 -11.03
C HIS A 22 5.67 9.09 -9.92
N MET A 23 6.61 8.86 -9.00
CA MET A 23 6.31 8.21 -7.73
C MET A 23 5.40 9.15 -6.92
N LYS A 24 4.11 8.82 -6.77
CA LYS A 24 3.24 9.57 -5.84
C LYS A 24 3.53 9.07 -4.44
N THR A 25 4.73 9.31 -3.92
CA THR A 25 5.12 9.04 -2.53
C THR A 25 4.35 9.88 -1.51
N ALA A 26 3.36 10.65 -1.96
CA ALA A 26 2.38 11.28 -1.10
C ALA A 26 1.78 10.20 -0.18
N VAL A 27 1.85 10.48 1.12
CA VAL A 27 1.21 9.71 2.18
C VAL A 27 -0.21 9.39 1.71
N ILE A 28 -0.43 8.12 1.31
CA ILE A 28 -1.76 7.69 0.89
C ILE A 28 -2.61 7.79 2.14
N GLU A 29 -3.53 8.76 2.13
CA GLU A 29 -4.51 8.94 3.18
C GLU A 29 -5.22 7.60 3.38
N ALA A 30 -5.25 7.12 4.63
CA ALA A 30 -5.70 5.75 4.95
C ALA A 30 -7.14 5.47 4.52
N SER A 31 -7.91 6.52 4.17
CA SER A 31 -9.29 6.52 3.72
C SER A 31 -9.49 6.17 2.25
N THR A 32 -8.45 6.21 1.39
CA THR A 32 -8.65 5.98 -0.05
C THR A 32 -8.53 4.51 -0.46
N SER A 33 -9.68 3.82 -0.52
CA SER A 33 -9.78 2.45 -1.02
C SER A 33 -9.44 2.37 -2.51
N GLY A 34 -8.70 1.34 -2.93
CA GLY A 34 -8.34 1.10 -4.34
C GLY A 34 -6.92 1.49 -4.78
N LEU A 35 -6.15 2.23 -3.97
CA LEU A 35 -4.76 2.63 -4.30
C LEU A 35 -3.69 1.58 -3.96
N ARG A 36 -4.10 0.38 -3.53
CA ARG A 36 -3.21 -0.68 -3.02
C ARG A 36 -2.07 -1.06 -3.98
N ASN A 37 -2.28 -0.89 -5.29
CA ASN A 37 -1.28 -1.14 -6.35
C ASN A 37 -1.05 0.07 -7.29
N VAL A 38 -1.71 1.20 -7.08
CA VAL A 38 -1.78 2.31 -8.07
C VAL A 38 -0.51 3.17 -8.09
N ASN A 39 0.40 2.96 -7.14
CA ASN A 39 1.47 3.91 -6.87
C ASN A 39 2.89 3.40 -7.14
N LEU A 40 3.04 2.13 -7.55
CA LEU A 40 4.33 1.60 -7.95
C LEU A 40 4.42 1.51 -9.46
N ALA A 41 5.48 2.11 -10.00
CA ALA A 41 5.82 1.93 -11.39
C ALA A 41 6.08 0.45 -11.68
N TRP A 42 5.63 0.00 -12.86
CA TRP A 42 5.65 -1.41 -13.24
C TRP A 42 7.04 -2.05 -13.19
N PHE A 43 8.10 -1.27 -13.44
CA PHE A 43 9.49 -1.76 -13.39
C PHE A 43 9.96 -2.15 -11.98
N TRP A 44 9.36 -1.62 -10.90
CA TRP A 44 9.61 -2.07 -9.52
C TRP A 44 8.92 -3.39 -9.17
N THR A 45 8.04 -3.89 -10.05
CA THR A 45 7.34 -5.16 -9.86
C THR A 45 7.87 -6.28 -10.75
N MET A 46 8.72 -5.94 -11.72
CA MET A 46 9.35 -6.90 -12.62
C MET A 46 10.40 -7.73 -11.89
N ASP A 47 10.40 -9.01 -12.20
CA ASP A 47 11.49 -9.91 -11.88
C ASP A 47 12.44 -9.95 -13.07
N VAL A 48 13.52 -9.18 -12.99
CA VAL A 48 14.56 -9.19 -14.03
C VAL A 48 15.50 -10.35 -13.71
N ALA A 49 15.60 -11.32 -14.62
CA ALA A 49 16.53 -12.44 -14.54
C ALA A 49 16.36 -13.43 -13.35
N GLY A 50 15.19 -13.46 -12.70
CA GLY A 50 14.96 -14.30 -11.51
C GLY A 50 15.66 -13.77 -10.25
N ASP A 51 16.13 -12.53 -10.30
CA ASP A 51 16.95 -11.88 -9.27
C ASP A 51 16.10 -11.28 -8.15
N ARG A 52 14.77 -11.46 -8.20
CA ARG A 52 13.83 -11.08 -7.14
C ARG A 52 14.21 -11.66 -5.77
N GLY A 53 14.92 -12.78 -5.74
CA GLY A 53 15.46 -13.40 -4.52
C GLY A 53 16.86 -12.92 -4.09
N SER A 54 17.63 -12.26 -4.95
CA SER A 54 19.02 -11.85 -4.63
C SER A 54 19.11 -10.41 -4.15
N SER A 55 18.16 -9.55 -4.54
CA SER A 55 18.17 -8.14 -4.16
C SER A 55 17.69 -7.96 -2.72
N GLU A 56 18.65 -7.96 -1.78
CA GLU A 56 18.41 -7.66 -0.35
C GLU A 56 17.60 -6.35 -0.16
N TRP A 57 17.80 -5.39 -1.07
CA TRP A 57 17.07 -4.12 -1.05
C TRP A 57 15.59 -4.28 -1.41
N MET A 58 15.26 -5.08 -2.44
CA MET A 58 13.87 -5.34 -2.82
C MET A 58 13.11 -6.11 -1.75
N ASP A 59 13.75 -7.09 -1.10
CA ASP A 59 13.15 -7.83 0.02
C ASP A 59 12.80 -6.91 1.19
N LYS A 60 13.74 -6.05 1.60
CA LYS A 60 13.48 -5.03 2.64
C LYS A 60 12.36 -4.09 2.24
N PHE A 61 12.33 -3.65 0.98
CA PHE A 61 11.28 -2.78 0.48
C PHE A 61 9.90 -3.45 0.57
N TYR A 62 9.75 -4.70 0.10
CA TYR A 62 8.48 -5.42 0.19
C TYR A 62 8.07 -5.70 1.64
N ARG A 63 9.02 -6.08 2.51
CA ARG A 63 8.79 -6.32 3.93
C ARG A 63 8.26 -5.08 4.64
N VAL A 64 8.86 -3.91 4.42
CA VAL A 64 8.40 -2.65 5.02
C VAL A 64 6.99 -2.29 4.55
N ASN A 65 6.72 -2.45 3.25
CA ASN A 65 5.39 -2.18 2.70
C ASN A 65 4.33 -3.13 3.28
N TRP A 66 4.65 -4.41 3.44
CA TRP A 66 3.78 -5.39 4.07
C TRP A 66 3.51 -5.05 5.55
N LEU A 67 4.55 -4.70 6.32
CA LEU A 67 4.40 -4.29 7.73
C LEU A 67 3.49 -3.07 7.87
N ARG A 68 3.65 -2.06 7.01
CA ARG A 68 2.79 -0.86 6.99
C ARG A 68 1.35 -1.18 6.62
N ALA A 69 1.12 -2.11 5.70
CA ALA A 69 -0.23 -2.56 5.33
C ALA A 69 -0.90 -3.32 6.48
N ARG A 70 -0.15 -4.23 7.13
CA ARG A 70 -0.62 -4.99 8.29
C ARG A 70 -0.93 -4.09 9.48
N ALA A 71 -0.05 -3.15 9.82
CA ALA A 71 -0.27 -2.21 10.92
C ALA A 71 -1.54 -1.37 10.72
N ARG A 72 -1.81 -0.94 9.48
CA ARG A 72 -3.07 -0.27 9.15
C ARG A 72 -4.26 -1.19 9.36
N TYR A 73 -4.22 -2.41 8.84
CA TYR A 73 -5.31 -3.37 9.00
C TYR A 73 -5.64 -3.65 10.48
N GLU A 74 -4.63 -3.86 11.31
CA GLU A 74 -4.83 -4.09 12.76
C GLU A 74 -5.41 -2.85 13.44
N ARG A 75 -4.93 -1.64 13.10
CA ARG A 75 -5.51 -0.39 13.61
C ARG A 75 -6.99 -0.26 13.28
N TRP A 76 -7.39 -0.54 12.03
CA TRP A 76 -8.82 -0.52 11.64
C TRP A 76 -9.64 -1.54 12.44
N ARG A 77 -9.06 -2.70 12.75
CA ARG A 77 -9.71 -3.72 13.57
C ARG A 77 -9.88 -3.27 15.02
N GLU A 78 -8.88 -2.62 15.59
CA GLU A 78 -8.93 -2.01 16.93
C GLU A 78 -9.97 -0.88 16.99
N GLU A 79 -9.93 0.04 16.02
CA GLU A 79 -10.83 1.20 15.93
C GLU A 79 -12.28 0.76 15.84
N ARG A 80 -12.58 -0.33 15.11
CA ARG A 80 -13.92 -0.90 15.08
C ARG A 80 -14.42 -1.29 16.47
N VAL A 81 -13.57 -1.85 17.33
CA VAL A 81 -13.96 -2.22 18.70
C VAL A 81 -14.14 -0.97 19.57
N LEU A 82 -13.20 -0.03 19.47
CA LEU A 82 -13.23 1.23 20.23
C LEU A 82 -14.50 2.03 19.94
N VAL A 83 -14.85 2.22 18.66
CA VAL A 83 -16.05 2.98 18.26
C VAL A 83 -17.32 2.43 18.90
N HIS A 84 -17.50 1.10 18.96
CA HIS A 84 -18.69 0.52 19.60
C HIS A 84 -18.70 0.79 21.11
N SER A 85 -17.55 0.70 21.76
CA SER A 85 -17.43 1.03 23.18
C SER A 85 -17.71 2.51 23.44
N GLU A 86 -17.19 3.41 22.63
CA GLU A 86 -17.41 4.85 22.72
C GLU A 86 -18.88 5.22 22.51
N MET A 87 -19.57 4.60 21.56
CA MET A 87 -21.02 4.79 21.34
C MET A 87 -21.81 4.40 22.59
N ALA A 88 -21.50 3.25 23.20
CA ALA A 88 -22.16 2.80 24.42
C ALA A 88 -21.91 3.77 25.59
N TRP A 89 -20.66 4.23 25.74
CA TRP A 89 -20.26 5.19 26.77
C TRP A 89 -20.92 6.55 26.58
N THR A 90 -21.07 6.99 25.34
CA THR A 90 -21.76 8.24 24.99
C THR A 90 -23.21 8.21 25.46
N ILE A 91 -23.95 7.14 25.16
CA ILE A 91 -25.34 6.96 25.62
C ILE A 91 -25.42 6.93 27.15
N ALA A 92 -24.54 6.18 27.81
CA ALA A 92 -24.50 6.09 29.26
C ALA A 92 -24.24 7.45 29.92
N THR A 93 -23.36 8.26 29.31
CA THR A 93 -23.04 9.61 29.79
C THR A 93 -24.25 10.53 29.69
N PHE A 94 -24.99 10.51 28.57
CA PHE A 94 -26.22 11.30 28.42
C PHE A 94 -27.30 10.87 29.42
N LYS A 95 -27.49 9.57 29.66
CA LYS A 95 -28.43 9.08 30.67
C LYS A 95 -28.08 9.58 32.07
N ARG A 96 -26.82 9.43 32.47
CA ARG A 96 -26.32 9.93 33.76
C ARG A 96 -26.53 11.44 33.91
N ASN A 97 -26.34 12.21 32.84
CA ASN A 97 -26.51 13.65 32.87
C ASN A 97 -27.98 14.08 32.91
N ALA A 98 -28.92 13.25 32.43
CA ALA A 98 -30.35 13.52 32.49
C ALA A 98 -30.98 13.20 33.85
N GLU A 99 -30.35 12.31 34.63
CA GLU A 99 -30.74 11.96 36.01
C GLU A 99 -30.20 12.95 37.07
N ARG A 100 -29.41 13.94 36.63
CA ARG A 100 -28.72 14.92 37.47
C ARG A 100 -29.41 16.28 37.40
#